data_AF-A0A925N8M3-F1
#
_entry.id   AF-A0A925N8M3-F1
#
_cell.length_a   1.000
_cell.length_b   1.000
_cell.length_c   1.000
_cell.angle_alpha   90.00
_cell.angle_beta   90.00
_cell.angle_gamma   90.00
#
_symmetry.space_group_name_H-M   'P 1'
#
loop_
_entity.id
_entity.type
_entity.pdbx_description
1 polymer ?
#
loop_
_entity_poly.entity_id
_entity_poly.type
_entity_poly.pdbx_seq_one_letter_code
_entity_poly.pdbx_strand_id
1 'polypeptide(L)'
;MSEMMQEYRSNSYLFGGNAPYVEEMYEAYLDNPGSVPDNWRSYFDALQNVPATDGSEARDVAHAPVVESFAQRGKANAFAVKASAAELAVARKQVHVQSLIAAYRSLGARWADLDPLKRQERPKIPELEPAFYDLSESDMDITFSATNTYFTTAEQQTLREILQALRETYCGSIGAEFMHITEPAEKRWWQQKLEAIRSKPTFAADEKKNILDRLTAAEGLERYLHTKYVGQKRFSLEGGESFIASMDEVVQRSGIKGVQEIVIGMAHRGRLNVLVNTLGKAPADLFSEFDHTAPENLPSGDVKYHQGFSSDVTTDGGPVHLSLSFNPSHLEIVNPVVEGSVKARLDRRGDKTGDTVLPVLVHGDAAFAGQGVVMETLALAQTRGYYTGGTLHLVINNQIGFTTSDPRDSRSTLYCTDVVKMIEAPVLHVNGDDPEAVVLCTQLALDYRQEFNKDVVVDIVCFRKLGHNEQDTPSLTQPLMYKKIGQH
;
A
#
# COMPACT_ATOMS: atom_id res chain seq x y z
N MET A 1 -56.10 -61.19 56.95
CA MET A 1 -55.80 -59.93 56.21
C MET A 1 -55.53 -60.34 54.78
N SER A 2 -56.13 -59.68 53.79
CA SER A 2 -55.87 -60.02 52.37
C SER A 2 -54.40 -59.78 52.03
N GLU A 3 -53.85 -60.52 51.07
CA GLU A 3 -52.47 -60.35 50.56
C GLU A 3 -52.14 -58.88 50.29
N MET A 4 -53.11 -58.14 49.75
CA MET A 4 -53.01 -56.70 49.48
C MET A 4 -52.67 -55.84 50.72
N MET A 5 -53.16 -56.20 51.92
CA MET A 5 -52.84 -55.47 53.17
C MET A 5 -51.47 -55.84 53.75
N GLN A 6 -50.96 -57.05 53.46
CA GLN A 6 -49.59 -57.43 53.82
C GLN A 6 -48.57 -56.77 52.90
N GLU A 7 -48.87 -56.69 51.61
CA GLU A 7 -48.05 -56.03 50.60
C GLU A 7 -47.99 -54.50 50.83
N TYR A 8 -49.10 -53.88 51.24
CA TYR A 8 -49.12 -52.47 51.62
C TYR A 8 -48.27 -52.18 52.86
N ARG A 9 -48.25 -53.10 53.84
CA ARG A 9 -47.40 -52.98 55.05
C ARG A 9 -45.93 -53.25 54.75
N SER A 10 -45.62 -54.16 53.83
CA SER A 10 -44.24 -54.46 53.46
C SER A 10 -43.62 -53.36 52.62
N ASN A 11 -44.41 -52.60 51.84
CA ASN A 11 -43.88 -51.57 50.95
C ASN A 11 -44.16 -50.14 51.44
N SER A 12 -44.77 -49.95 52.62
CA SER A 12 -45.16 -48.63 53.12
C SER A 12 -43.98 -47.68 53.32
N TYR A 13 -42.77 -48.20 53.55
CA TYR A 13 -41.56 -47.38 53.71
C TYR A 13 -41.04 -46.82 52.37
N LEU A 14 -41.45 -47.39 51.23
CA LEU A 14 -41.15 -46.94 49.87
C LEU A 14 -42.17 -45.92 49.34
N PHE A 15 -43.04 -45.40 50.20
CA PHE A 15 -44.03 -44.38 49.83
C PHE A 15 -43.34 -43.12 49.31
N GLY A 16 -43.91 -42.46 48.29
CA GLY A 16 -43.27 -41.34 47.58
C GLY A 16 -42.85 -40.15 48.46
N GLY A 17 -43.44 -39.98 49.65
CA GLY A 17 -42.99 -38.98 50.64
C GLY A 17 -41.62 -39.28 51.28
N ASN A 18 -41.19 -40.54 51.25
CA ASN A 18 -39.87 -40.99 51.74
C ASN A 18 -38.82 -41.09 50.63
N ALA A 19 -39.16 -40.78 49.37
CA ALA A 19 -38.25 -40.97 48.24
C ALA A 19 -36.85 -40.35 48.45
N PRO A 20 -36.70 -39.10 48.98
CA PRO A 20 -35.38 -38.53 49.23
C PRO A 20 -34.55 -39.32 50.26
N TYR A 21 -35.21 -39.88 51.28
CA TYR A 21 -34.55 -40.68 52.32
C TYR A 21 -34.10 -42.03 51.78
N VAL A 22 -34.92 -42.67 50.93
CA VAL A 22 -34.57 -43.93 50.28
C VAL A 22 -33.45 -43.73 49.26
N GLU A 23 -33.48 -42.63 48.50
CA GLU A 23 -32.42 -42.23 47.57
C GLU A 23 -31.09 -41.98 48.31
N GLU A 24 -31.09 -41.21 49.41
CA GLU A 24 -29.90 -40.98 50.22
C GLU A 24 -29.33 -42.28 50.82
N MET A 25 -30.21 -43.16 51.31
CA MET A 25 -29.81 -44.48 51.82
C MET A 25 -29.25 -45.38 50.72
N TYR A 26 -29.79 -45.30 49.50
CA TYR A 26 -29.28 -46.08 48.36
C TYR A 26 -27.94 -45.55 47.86
N GLU A 27 -27.78 -44.23 47.77
CA GLU A 27 -26.51 -43.57 47.45
C GLU A 27 -25.40 -43.95 48.44
N ALA A 28 -25.70 -43.97 49.75
CA ALA A 28 -24.77 -44.43 50.79
C ALA A 28 -24.43 -45.92 50.65
N TYR A 29 -25.40 -46.76 50.26
CA TYR A 29 -25.16 -48.18 49.95
C TYR A 29 -24.25 -48.36 48.73
N LEU A 30 -24.42 -47.58 47.66
CA LEU A 30 -23.60 -47.64 46.45
C LEU A 30 -22.15 -47.22 46.70
N ASP A 31 -21.91 -46.27 47.61
CA ASP A 31 -20.56 -45.88 48.05
C ASP A 31 -19.93 -46.93 48.98
N ASN A 32 -20.69 -47.38 49.98
CA ASN A 32 -20.28 -48.42 50.91
C ASN A 32 -21.49 -49.19 51.45
N PRO A 33 -21.70 -50.47 51.06
CA PRO A 33 -22.80 -51.28 51.56
C PRO A 33 -22.80 -51.46 53.09
N GLY A 34 -21.63 -51.32 53.73
CA GLY A 34 -21.46 -51.35 55.18
C GLY A 34 -22.02 -50.14 55.92
N SER A 35 -22.31 -49.04 55.22
CA SER A 35 -22.76 -47.77 55.80
C SER A 35 -24.26 -47.74 56.13
N VAL A 36 -25.04 -48.68 55.57
CA VAL A 36 -26.49 -48.77 55.76
C VAL A 36 -26.88 -49.90 56.71
N PRO A 37 -28.01 -49.77 57.44
CA PRO A 37 -28.55 -50.83 58.29
C PRO A 37 -28.81 -52.14 57.53
N ASP A 38 -28.68 -53.29 58.20
CA ASP A 38 -28.74 -54.62 57.56
C ASP A 38 -30.06 -54.91 56.82
N ASN A 39 -31.18 -54.34 57.29
CA ASN A 39 -32.48 -54.44 56.63
C ASN A 39 -32.51 -53.70 55.28
N TRP A 40 -31.82 -52.56 55.17
CA TRP A 40 -31.66 -51.81 53.92
C TRP A 40 -30.62 -52.45 53.00
N ARG A 41 -29.51 -52.95 53.54
CA ARG A 41 -28.50 -53.69 52.77
C ARG A 41 -29.13 -54.89 52.06
N SER A 42 -29.89 -55.70 52.79
CA SER A 42 -30.58 -56.87 52.23
C SER A 42 -31.58 -56.50 51.13
N TYR A 43 -32.26 -55.36 51.27
CA TYR A 43 -33.19 -54.84 50.28
C TYR A 43 -32.46 -54.34 49.01
N PHE A 44 -31.36 -53.61 49.15
CA PHE A 44 -30.58 -53.10 48.02
C PHE A 44 -29.74 -54.17 47.32
N ASP A 45 -29.24 -55.18 48.04
CA ASP A 45 -28.60 -56.37 47.46
C ASP A 45 -29.59 -57.12 46.55
N ALA A 46 -30.86 -57.21 46.95
CA ALA A 46 -31.92 -57.79 46.12
C ALA A 46 -32.21 -56.89 44.89
N LEU A 47 -32.17 -55.57 45.06
CA LEU A 47 -32.40 -54.59 43.99
C LEU A 47 -31.33 -54.65 42.89
N GLN A 48 -30.06 -54.87 43.24
CA GLN A 48 -28.95 -55.02 42.28
C GLN A 48 -29.09 -56.25 41.36
N ASN A 49 -29.95 -57.21 41.73
CA ASN A 49 -30.23 -58.39 40.91
C ASN A 49 -31.46 -58.21 39.99
N VAL A 50 -32.12 -57.05 40.06
CA VAL A 50 -33.23 -56.70 39.16
C VAL A 50 -32.66 -56.11 37.87
N PRO A 51 -33.07 -56.59 36.68
CA PRO A 51 -32.62 -56.02 35.42
C PRO A 51 -32.95 -54.53 35.33
N ALA A 52 -31.99 -53.72 34.86
CA ALA A 52 -32.21 -52.29 34.65
C ALA A 52 -33.39 -52.06 33.70
N THR A 53 -34.21 -51.06 34.00
CA THR A 53 -35.41 -50.73 33.22
C THR A 53 -35.11 -50.24 31.80
N ASP A 54 -33.87 -49.84 31.53
CA ASP A 54 -33.37 -49.41 30.22
C ASP A 54 -32.66 -50.54 29.43
N GLY A 55 -32.58 -51.75 30.00
CA GLY A 55 -31.94 -52.91 29.37
C GLY A 55 -30.41 -52.90 29.41
N SER A 56 -29.78 -52.00 30.17
CA SER A 56 -28.34 -51.96 30.35
C SER A 56 -27.85 -52.95 31.43
N GLU A 57 -26.61 -53.43 31.30
CA GLU A 57 -25.90 -54.18 32.36
C GLU A 57 -25.02 -53.26 33.23
N ALA A 58 -25.25 -51.95 33.17
CA ALA A 58 -24.48 -50.98 33.94
C ALA A 58 -24.88 -51.08 35.42
N ARG A 59 -23.88 -51.14 36.31
CA ARG A 59 -24.11 -51.05 37.75
C ARG A 59 -24.43 -49.60 38.11
N ASP A 60 -25.39 -49.40 39.00
CA ASP A 60 -25.68 -48.09 39.56
C ASP A 60 -24.44 -47.51 40.24
N VAL A 61 -24.22 -46.20 40.07
CA VAL A 61 -23.11 -45.46 40.66
C VAL A 61 -23.69 -44.33 41.49
N ALA A 62 -23.09 -44.07 42.66
CA ALA A 62 -23.49 -42.95 43.49
C ALA A 62 -23.35 -41.61 42.73
N HIS A 63 -24.47 -40.89 42.57
CA HIS A 63 -24.52 -39.58 41.93
C HIS A 63 -24.25 -38.44 42.92
N ALA A 64 -24.40 -38.65 44.23
CA ALA A 64 -24.18 -37.61 45.24
C ALA A 64 -22.78 -36.95 45.15
N PRO A 65 -21.67 -37.68 44.96
CA PRO A 65 -20.34 -37.06 44.77
C PRO A 65 -20.25 -36.21 43.50
N VAL A 66 -20.94 -36.63 42.43
CA VAL A 66 -20.97 -35.89 41.17
C VAL A 66 -21.77 -34.60 41.35
N VAL A 67 -22.98 -34.68 41.90
CA VAL A 67 -23.84 -33.52 42.20
C VAL A 67 -23.14 -32.54 43.15
N GLU A 68 -22.49 -33.04 44.20
CA GLU A 68 -21.72 -32.21 45.12
C GLU A 68 -20.51 -31.56 44.44
N SER A 69 -19.80 -32.26 43.55
CA SER A 69 -18.72 -31.67 42.75
C SER A 69 -19.22 -30.53 41.85
N PHE A 70 -20.40 -30.67 41.24
CA PHE A 70 -21.03 -29.62 40.43
C PHE A 70 -21.52 -28.45 41.28
N ALA A 71 -22.10 -28.71 42.45
CA ALA A 71 -22.53 -27.69 43.40
C ALA A 71 -21.34 -26.90 43.96
N GLN A 72 -20.22 -27.57 44.28
CA GLN A 72 -18.98 -26.93 44.71
C GLN A 72 -18.35 -26.09 43.59
N ARG A 73 -18.30 -26.61 42.35
CA ARG A 73 -17.83 -25.83 41.18
C ARG A 73 -18.71 -24.61 40.90
N GLY A 74 -20.03 -24.73 41.10
CA GLY A 74 -20.99 -23.63 40.99
C GLY A 74 -20.77 -22.56 42.06
N LYS A 75 -20.58 -22.96 43.33
CA LYS A 75 -20.27 -22.04 44.45
C LYS A 75 -18.90 -21.36 44.30
N ALA A 76 -17.92 -22.06 43.75
CA ALA A 76 -16.58 -21.52 43.46
C ALA A 76 -16.52 -20.61 42.22
N ASN A 77 -17.66 -20.42 41.51
CA ASN A 77 -17.73 -19.66 40.27
C ASN A 77 -16.74 -20.19 39.20
N ALA A 78 -16.40 -21.48 39.27
CA ALA A 78 -15.35 -22.12 38.48
C ALA A 78 -15.75 -22.40 37.01
N PHE A 79 -16.99 -22.08 36.65
CA PHE A 79 -17.48 -22.13 35.27
C PHE A 79 -17.30 -20.81 34.52
N ALA A 80 -16.87 -19.74 35.20
CA ALA A 80 -16.51 -18.50 34.53
C ALA A 80 -15.08 -18.63 33.97
N VAL A 81 -14.95 -18.71 32.65
CA VAL A 81 -13.66 -18.54 31.96
C VAL A 81 -13.21 -17.09 32.21
N LYS A 82 -12.39 -16.88 33.23
CA LYS A 82 -11.75 -15.59 33.50
C LYS A 82 -10.35 -15.66 32.89
N ALA A 83 -10.09 -14.86 31.87
CA ALA A 83 -8.75 -14.68 31.35
C ALA A 83 -7.83 -14.23 32.49
N SER A 84 -6.66 -14.86 32.60
CA SER A 84 -5.63 -14.46 33.55
C SER A 84 -5.12 -13.05 33.25
N ALA A 85 -4.60 -12.36 34.26
CA ALA A 85 -4.00 -11.04 34.06
C ALA A 85 -2.84 -11.07 33.04
N ALA A 86 -2.12 -12.20 32.94
CA ALA A 86 -1.06 -12.40 31.96
C ALA A 86 -1.61 -12.49 30.52
N GLU A 87 -2.68 -13.24 30.30
CA GLU A 87 -3.35 -13.34 28.99
C GLU A 87 -3.92 -11.98 28.55
N LEU A 88 -4.52 -11.22 29.47
CA LEU A 88 -5.00 -9.86 29.20
C LEU A 88 -3.85 -8.91 28.86
N ALA A 89 -2.69 -9.05 29.51
CA ALA A 89 -1.50 -8.24 29.20
C ALA A 89 -0.94 -8.55 27.80
N VAL A 90 -0.89 -9.82 27.40
CA VAL A 90 -0.47 -10.22 26.04
C VAL A 90 -1.48 -9.73 25.00
N ALA A 91 -2.78 -9.90 25.26
CA ALA A 91 -3.84 -9.40 24.38
C ALA A 91 -3.78 -7.87 24.20
N ARG A 92 -3.49 -7.12 25.28
CA ARG A 92 -3.28 -5.67 25.20
C ARG A 92 -2.09 -5.33 24.31
N LYS A 93 -0.95 -6.01 24.48
CA LYS A 93 0.23 -5.80 23.62
C LYS A 93 -0.06 -6.16 22.16
N GLN A 94 -0.85 -7.21 21.91
CA GLN A 94 -1.28 -7.53 20.55
C GLN A 94 -2.07 -6.40 19.89
N VAL A 95 -2.98 -5.73 20.63
CA VAL A 95 -3.70 -4.56 20.13
C VAL A 95 -2.75 -3.41 19.84
N HIS A 96 -1.77 -3.17 20.71
CA HIS A 96 -0.73 -2.16 20.50
C HIS A 96 0.10 -2.42 19.25
N VAL A 97 0.48 -3.67 18.98
CA VAL A 97 1.18 -4.06 17.75
C VAL A 97 0.31 -3.79 16.51
N GLN A 98 -1.00 -4.06 16.56
CA GLN A 98 -1.91 -3.75 15.45
C GLN A 98 -2.06 -2.23 15.23
N SER A 99 -2.12 -1.44 16.30
CA SER A 99 -2.10 0.04 16.22
C SER A 99 -0.81 0.56 15.59
N LEU A 100 0.33 -0.02 15.94
CA LEU A 100 1.63 0.31 15.37
C LEU A 100 1.68 -0.02 13.87
N ILE A 101 1.22 -1.20 13.45
CA ILE A 101 1.10 -1.57 12.02
C ILE A 101 0.23 -0.54 11.27
N ALA A 102 -0.93 -0.17 11.83
CA ALA A 102 -1.81 0.83 11.23
C ALA A 102 -1.15 2.22 11.13
N ALA A 103 -0.37 2.62 12.13
CA ALA A 103 0.40 3.86 12.12
C ALA A 103 1.45 3.87 11.00
N TYR A 104 2.23 2.81 10.83
CA TYR A 104 3.21 2.71 9.73
C TYR A 104 2.54 2.75 8.34
N ARG A 105 1.41 2.06 8.15
CA ARG A 105 0.63 2.11 6.90
C ARG A 105 0.13 3.53 6.56
N SER A 106 -0.13 4.36 7.58
CA SER A 106 -0.75 5.68 7.40
C SER A 106 0.25 6.84 7.44
N LEU A 107 1.34 6.70 8.20
CA LEU A 107 2.29 7.76 8.50
C LEU A 107 3.71 7.43 8.03
N GLY A 108 3.99 6.20 7.60
CA GLY A 108 5.34 5.75 7.23
C GLY A 108 5.98 6.59 6.13
N ALA A 109 5.19 7.03 5.14
CA ALA A 109 5.64 7.91 4.06
C ALA A 109 6.25 9.24 4.58
N ARG A 110 5.81 9.74 5.73
CA ARG A 110 6.37 10.95 6.36
C ARG A 110 7.77 10.75 6.95
N TRP A 111 8.19 9.50 7.11
CA TRP A 111 9.49 9.12 7.66
C TRP A 111 10.38 8.37 6.64
N ALA A 112 9.88 8.15 5.42
CA ALA A 112 10.62 7.52 4.33
C ALA A 112 11.84 8.36 3.87
N ASP A 113 12.85 7.69 3.32
CA ASP A 113 14.09 8.32 2.81
C ASP A 113 13.90 8.89 1.41
N LEU A 114 13.11 9.95 1.28
CA LEU A 114 12.65 10.44 -0.01
C LEU A 114 13.57 11.49 -0.65
N ASP A 115 14.24 12.34 0.13
CA ASP A 115 15.05 13.45 -0.40
C ASP A 115 16.49 12.99 -0.71
N PRO A 116 16.91 12.95 -1.99
CA PRO A 116 18.30 12.63 -2.38
C PRO A 116 19.33 13.49 -1.65
N LEU A 117 19.01 14.77 -1.44
CA LEU A 117 19.91 15.77 -0.87
C LEU A 117 19.92 15.77 0.67
N LYS A 118 19.04 14.97 1.30
CA LYS A 118 18.90 14.83 2.76
C LYS A 118 18.89 16.18 3.48
N ARG A 119 18.16 17.16 2.95
CA ARG A 119 18.20 18.58 3.40
C ARG A 119 17.44 18.80 4.70
N GLN A 120 16.35 18.08 4.89
CA GLN A 120 15.50 18.21 6.06
C GLN A 120 15.76 17.07 7.04
N GLU A 121 15.74 17.39 8.33
CA GLU A 121 15.72 16.37 9.37
C GLU A 121 14.39 15.63 9.32
N ARG A 122 14.44 14.30 9.51
CA ARG A 122 13.22 13.49 9.57
C ARG A 122 12.40 13.92 10.80
N PRO A 123 11.07 14.08 10.65
CA PRO A 123 10.23 14.46 11.78
C PRO A 123 10.22 13.35 12.83
N LYS A 124 10.09 13.74 14.11
CA LYS A 124 9.80 12.79 15.18
C LYS A 124 8.31 12.49 15.16
N ILE A 125 7.94 11.24 14.91
CA ILE A 125 6.55 10.78 14.88
C ILE A 125 6.39 9.73 15.98
N PRO A 126 5.87 10.11 17.17
CA PRO A 126 5.72 9.19 18.29
C PRO A 126 4.96 7.91 17.93
N GLU A 127 3.95 8.00 17.07
CA GLU A 127 3.13 6.88 16.61
C GLU A 127 3.90 5.82 15.81
N LEU A 128 5.12 6.11 15.34
CA LEU A 128 6.00 5.12 14.70
C LEU A 128 6.97 4.47 15.69
N GLU A 129 7.00 4.93 16.94
CA GLU A 129 7.88 4.42 17.99
C GLU A 129 7.16 3.37 18.86
N PRO A 130 7.74 2.18 19.08
CA PRO A 130 7.12 1.14 19.93
C PRO A 130 6.79 1.64 21.34
N ALA A 131 7.64 2.49 21.89
CA ALA A 131 7.48 3.04 23.23
C ALA A 131 6.22 3.90 23.41
N PHE A 132 5.68 4.48 22.32
CA PHE A 132 4.40 5.21 22.37
C PHE A 132 3.22 4.29 22.72
N TYR A 133 3.34 3.00 22.41
CA TYR A 133 2.34 1.98 22.72
C TYR A 133 2.78 1.06 23.87
N ASP A 134 3.56 1.53 24.84
CA ASP A 134 4.04 0.72 25.97
C ASP A 134 4.75 -0.59 25.55
N LEU A 135 5.32 -0.64 24.33
CA LEU A 135 6.17 -1.75 23.88
C LEU A 135 7.62 -1.37 24.13
N SER A 136 8.28 -2.15 24.98
CA SER A 136 9.66 -1.93 25.40
C SER A 136 10.62 -2.89 24.71
N GLU A 137 11.93 -2.72 24.94
CA GLU A 137 12.93 -3.67 24.41
C GLU A 137 12.71 -5.11 24.87
N SER A 138 12.15 -5.34 26.07
CA SER A 138 11.85 -6.69 26.53
C SER A 138 10.77 -7.40 25.71
N ASP A 139 10.02 -6.63 24.90
CA ASP A 139 8.91 -7.13 24.09
C ASP A 139 9.32 -7.51 22.67
N MET A 140 10.54 -7.16 22.25
CA MET A 140 11.00 -7.34 20.88
C MET A 140 11.02 -8.80 20.43
N ASP A 141 11.32 -9.71 21.33
CA ASP A 141 11.42 -11.14 21.04
C ASP A 141 10.12 -11.90 21.42
N ILE A 142 9.07 -11.17 21.86
CA ILE A 142 7.73 -11.73 22.04
C ILE A 142 7.08 -11.91 20.68
N THR A 143 6.44 -13.05 20.51
CA THR A 143 5.71 -13.41 19.30
C THR A 143 4.28 -12.87 19.33
N PHE A 144 3.88 -12.23 18.23
CA PHE A 144 2.56 -11.66 18.02
C PHE A 144 1.95 -12.18 16.72
N SER A 145 0.63 -12.12 16.64
CA SER A 145 -0.11 -12.45 15.43
C SER A 145 0.25 -11.48 14.31
N ALA A 146 0.75 -12.05 13.21
CA ALA A 146 1.00 -11.36 11.95
C ALA A 146 -0.19 -11.49 10.99
N THR A 147 -1.33 -12.01 11.47
CA THR A 147 -2.57 -12.07 10.71
C THR A 147 -2.96 -10.67 10.23
N ASN A 148 -3.46 -10.55 8.99
CA ASN A 148 -3.77 -9.28 8.33
C ASN A 148 -2.54 -8.41 7.96
N THR A 149 -1.39 -9.05 7.82
CA THR A 149 -0.19 -8.51 7.14
C THR A 149 0.21 -9.46 6.01
N TYR A 150 1.02 -8.98 5.07
CA TYR A 150 1.56 -9.80 3.99
C TYR A 150 3.10 -9.94 4.04
N PHE A 151 3.73 -9.63 5.18
CA PHE A 151 5.20 -9.72 5.35
C PHE A 151 5.75 -11.14 5.36
N THR A 152 4.89 -12.12 5.66
CA THR A 152 5.23 -13.53 5.84
C THR A 152 4.00 -14.41 5.55
N THR A 153 4.22 -15.70 5.28
CA THR A 153 3.16 -16.71 5.26
C THR A 153 2.91 -17.34 6.63
N ALA A 154 3.75 -17.04 7.63
CA ALA A 154 3.57 -17.52 9.00
C ALA A 154 2.46 -16.75 9.72
N GLU A 155 1.69 -17.42 10.57
CA GLU A 155 0.60 -16.77 11.34
C GLU A 155 1.11 -15.82 12.43
N GLN A 156 2.38 -15.95 12.81
CA GLN A 156 2.99 -15.29 13.95
C GLN A 156 4.42 -14.83 13.63
N GLN A 157 4.85 -13.70 14.19
CA GLN A 157 6.21 -13.17 14.10
C GLN A 157 6.61 -12.48 15.40
N THR A 158 7.92 -12.34 15.64
CA THR A 158 8.40 -11.51 16.75
C THR A 158 8.11 -10.03 16.47
N LEU A 159 7.94 -9.23 17.53
CA LEU A 159 7.77 -7.77 17.38
C LEU A 159 8.95 -7.14 16.62
N ARG A 160 10.17 -7.64 16.84
CA ARG A 160 11.38 -7.23 16.11
C ARG A 160 11.24 -7.40 14.60
N GLU A 161 10.78 -8.57 14.16
CA GLU A 161 10.57 -8.87 12.75
C GLU A 161 9.46 -8.02 12.14
N ILE A 162 8.36 -7.82 12.86
CA ILE A 162 7.24 -6.96 12.42
C ILE A 162 7.73 -5.53 12.23
N LEU A 163 8.45 -4.97 13.21
CA LEU A 163 9.01 -3.62 13.13
C LEU A 163 10.01 -3.45 11.99
N GLN A 164 10.88 -4.44 11.79
CA GLN A 164 11.79 -4.42 10.65
C GLN A 164 11.02 -4.41 9.33
N ALA A 165 10.02 -5.30 9.18
CA ALA A 165 9.23 -5.38 7.96
C ALA A 165 8.45 -4.09 7.68
N LEU A 166 7.87 -3.45 8.71
CA LEU A 166 7.18 -2.17 8.59
C LEU A 166 8.12 -1.05 8.13
N ARG A 167 9.31 -0.95 8.72
CA ARG A 167 10.32 0.05 8.34
C ARG A 167 10.84 -0.17 6.92
N GLU A 168 11.11 -1.42 6.55
CA GLU A 168 11.52 -1.78 5.19
C GLU A 168 10.45 -1.41 4.16
N THR A 169 9.18 -1.68 4.49
CA THR A 169 8.05 -1.49 3.55
C THR A 169 7.64 -0.03 3.39
N TYR A 170 7.52 0.72 4.49
CA TYR A 170 6.88 2.03 4.49
C TYR A 170 7.83 3.21 4.74
N CYS A 171 9.11 2.94 5.02
CA CYS A 171 10.08 3.97 5.40
C CYS A 171 11.42 3.86 4.65
N GLY A 172 11.49 3.06 3.58
CA GLY A 172 12.67 2.96 2.71
C GLY A 172 12.74 4.12 1.69
N SER A 173 13.21 3.81 0.48
CA SER A 173 13.22 4.75 -0.66
C SER A 173 11.83 5.06 -1.21
N ILE A 174 10.80 4.34 -0.76
CA ILE A 174 9.40 4.49 -1.18
C ILE A 174 8.55 4.88 0.04
N GLY A 175 7.79 5.95 -0.11
CA GLY A 175 6.73 6.37 0.81
C GLY A 175 5.38 6.26 0.11
N ALA A 176 4.53 5.32 0.55
CA ALA A 176 3.22 5.10 -0.05
C ALA A 176 2.10 5.78 0.75
N GLU A 177 1.27 6.58 0.08
CA GLU A 177 0.03 7.14 0.62
C GLU A 177 -1.18 6.51 -0.08
N PHE A 178 -1.86 5.60 0.60
CA PHE A 178 -3.03 4.89 0.06
C PHE A 178 -4.15 4.68 1.10
N MET A 179 -3.86 4.88 2.39
CA MET A 179 -4.82 4.61 3.47
C MET A 179 -6.02 5.57 3.48
N HIS A 180 -5.93 6.71 2.78
CA HIS A 180 -7.02 7.67 2.58
C HIS A 180 -8.08 7.21 1.56
N ILE A 181 -7.79 6.19 0.75
CA ILE A 181 -8.77 5.57 -0.16
C ILE A 181 -9.99 5.10 0.64
N THR A 182 -11.21 5.15 0.11
CA THR A 182 -12.37 4.61 0.84
C THR A 182 -12.56 3.11 0.58
N GLU A 183 -12.32 2.65 -0.65
CA GLU A 183 -12.54 1.26 -1.08
C GLU A 183 -11.60 0.25 -0.37
N PRO A 184 -12.14 -0.70 0.43
CA PRO A 184 -11.33 -1.70 1.13
C PRO A 184 -10.56 -2.67 0.22
N ALA A 185 -11.08 -2.99 -0.97
CA ALA A 185 -10.38 -3.85 -1.92
C ALA A 185 -9.06 -3.22 -2.39
N GLU A 186 -9.07 -1.92 -2.69
CA GLU A 186 -7.88 -1.16 -3.11
C GLU A 186 -6.84 -1.06 -1.99
N LYS A 187 -7.27 -0.80 -0.75
CA LYS A 187 -6.34 -0.80 0.40
C LYS A 187 -5.66 -2.14 0.58
N ARG A 188 -6.42 -3.24 0.52
CA ARG A 188 -5.86 -4.59 0.64
C ARG A 188 -4.91 -4.91 -0.50
N TRP A 189 -5.23 -4.47 -1.72
CA TRP A 189 -4.36 -4.62 -2.88
C TRP A 189 -3.01 -3.93 -2.65
N TRP A 190 -3.01 -2.67 -2.20
CA TRP A 190 -1.77 -1.96 -1.88
C TRP A 190 -0.99 -2.60 -0.74
N GLN A 191 -1.66 -3.01 0.34
CA GLN A 191 -1.02 -3.75 1.43
C GLN A 191 -0.36 -5.02 0.91
N GLN A 192 -1.06 -5.81 0.11
CA GLN A 192 -0.52 -7.05 -0.46
C GLN A 192 0.69 -6.77 -1.36
N LYS A 193 0.59 -5.80 -2.27
CA LYS A 193 1.66 -5.48 -3.23
C LYS A 193 2.91 -4.94 -2.55
N LEU A 194 2.76 -4.09 -1.53
CA LEU A 194 3.88 -3.47 -0.83
C LEU A 194 4.49 -4.42 0.21
N GLU A 195 3.68 -5.00 1.10
CA GLU A 195 4.17 -5.79 2.24
C GLU A 195 4.78 -7.13 1.80
N ALA A 196 4.27 -7.76 0.72
CA ALA A 196 4.79 -9.05 0.24
C ALA A 196 6.26 -8.99 -0.22
N ILE A 197 6.68 -7.87 -0.79
CA ILE A 197 8.07 -7.64 -1.22
C ILE A 197 8.80 -6.66 -0.29
N ARG A 198 8.13 -6.20 0.77
CA ARG A 198 8.58 -5.14 1.67
C ARG A 198 9.06 -3.89 0.95
N SER A 199 8.36 -3.52 -0.12
CA SER A 199 8.71 -2.42 -1.04
C SER A 199 10.16 -2.46 -1.56
N LYS A 200 10.78 -3.64 -1.65
CA LYS A 200 12.13 -3.81 -2.18
C LYS A 200 12.07 -4.38 -3.61
N PRO A 201 12.61 -3.66 -4.61
CA PRO A 201 12.67 -4.17 -5.97
C PRO A 201 13.57 -5.41 -6.03
N THR A 202 13.16 -6.39 -6.84
CA THR A 202 13.98 -7.56 -7.17
C THR A 202 14.02 -7.71 -8.68
N PHE A 203 15.08 -7.17 -9.28
CA PHE A 203 15.31 -7.23 -10.73
C PHE A 203 16.43 -8.22 -11.08
N ALA A 204 16.27 -8.89 -12.20
CA ALA A 204 17.33 -9.68 -12.80
C ALA A 204 18.50 -8.78 -13.25
N ALA A 205 19.68 -9.38 -13.44
CA ALA A 205 20.88 -8.61 -13.81
C ALA A 205 20.71 -7.83 -15.12
N ASP A 206 19.99 -8.37 -16.10
CA ASP A 206 19.78 -7.70 -17.38
C ASP A 206 18.77 -6.55 -17.30
N GLU A 207 17.74 -6.66 -16.45
CA GLU A 207 16.84 -5.55 -16.13
C GLU A 207 17.61 -4.41 -15.44
N LYS A 208 18.48 -4.72 -14.47
CA LYS A 208 19.35 -3.72 -13.82
C LYS A 208 20.28 -3.02 -14.81
N LYS A 209 20.83 -3.77 -15.79
CA LYS A 209 21.64 -3.18 -16.87
C LYS A 209 20.80 -2.27 -17.76
N ASN A 210 19.57 -2.65 -18.08
CA ASN A 210 18.66 -1.80 -18.86
C ASN A 210 18.37 -0.48 -18.12
N ILE A 211 18.04 -0.55 -16.83
CA ILE A 211 17.83 0.64 -15.98
C ILE A 211 19.06 1.55 -16.03
N LEU A 212 20.26 0.99 -15.83
CA LEU A 212 21.51 1.75 -15.91
C LEU A 212 21.76 2.35 -17.30
N ASP A 213 21.44 1.63 -18.36
CA ASP A 213 21.56 2.10 -19.74
C ASP A 213 20.64 3.29 -20.01
N ARG A 214 19.38 3.24 -19.55
CA ARG A 214 18.44 4.37 -19.63
C ARG A 214 18.95 5.61 -18.89
N LEU A 215 19.51 5.43 -17.68
CA LEU A 215 20.14 6.53 -16.93
C LEU A 215 21.34 7.11 -17.67
N THR A 216 22.19 6.25 -18.23
CA THR A 216 23.40 6.65 -18.97
C THR A 216 23.02 7.43 -20.24
N ALA A 217 22.00 6.99 -20.97
CA ALA A 217 21.47 7.70 -22.13
C ALA A 217 20.88 9.06 -21.75
N ALA A 218 20.16 9.12 -20.62
CA ALA A 218 19.59 10.36 -20.10
C ALA A 218 20.67 11.40 -19.75
N GLU A 219 21.66 11.01 -18.93
CA GLU A 219 22.77 11.89 -18.55
C GLU A 219 23.65 12.25 -19.77
N GLY A 220 23.96 11.27 -20.62
CA GLY A 220 24.82 11.44 -21.79
C GLY A 220 24.29 12.48 -22.76
N LEU A 221 22.98 12.47 -23.05
CA LEU A 221 22.35 13.47 -23.89
C LEU A 221 22.46 14.87 -23.28
N GLU A 222 22.15 15.03 -21.99
CA GLU A 222 22.19 16.33 -21.31
C GLU A 222 23.61 16.91 -21.30
N ARG A 223 24.61 16.09 -20.98
CA ARG A 223 26.02 16.51 -20.98
C ARG A 223 26.51 16.87 -22.38
N TYR A 224 26.07 16.14 -23.40
CA TYR A 224 26.38 16.48 -24.79
C TYR A 224 25.79 17.83 -25.18
N LEU A 225 24.49 18.04 -24.92
CA LEU A 225 23.81 19.31 -25.21
C LEU A 225 24.42 20.48 -24.42
N HIS A 226 24.77 20.26 -23.15
CA HIS A 226 25.43 21.26 -22.32
C HIS A 226 26.77 21.71 -22.91
N THR A 227 27.55 20.76 -23.41
CA THR A 227 28.89 21.01 -23.97
C THR A 227 28.83 21.67 -25.33
N LYS A 228 27.93 21.21 -26.22
CA LYS A 228 27.84 21.68 -27.61
C LYS A 228 27.08 23.00 -27.75
N TYR A 229 26.01 23.18 -26.98
CA TYR A 229 25.07 24.30 -27.12
C TYR A 229 25.05 25.18 -25.86
N VAL A 230 26.22 25.70 -25.51
CA VAL A 230 26.42 26.52 -24.31
C VAL A 230 25.48 27.73 -24.30
N GLY A 231 24.76 27.92 -23.20
CA GLY A 231 23.86 29.05 -22.99
C GLY A 231 22.53 28.98 -23.75
N GLN A 232 22.27 27.94 -24.55
CA GLN A 232 20.95 27.74 -25.14
C GLN A 232 20.00 27.07 -24.14
N LYS A 233 18.75 27.57 -24.10
CA LYS A 233 17.71 27.01 -23.23
C LYS A 233 17.32 25.60 -23.67
N ARG A 234 17.45 24.63 -22.77
CA ARG A 234 17.06 23.22 -22.96
C ARG A 234 16.25 22.64 -21.80
N PHE A 235 16.26 23.28 -20.63
CA PHE A 235 15.56 22.81 -19.42
C PHE A 235 15.99 21.40 -19.00
N SER A 236 17.30 21.30 -18.71
CA SER A 236 17.98 20.05 -18.35
C SER A 236 17.21 19.18 -17.35
N LEU A 237 17.20 17.87 -17.62
CA LEU A 237 16.70 16.85 -16.70
C LEU A 237 17.69 16.53 -15.57
N GLU A 238 18.94 17.00 -15.63
CA GLU A 238 20.00 16.60 -14.69
C GLU A 238 19.58 16.72 -13.21
N GLY A 239 19.81 15.65 -12.45
CA GLY A 239 19.31 15.44 -11.08
C GLY A 239 17.92 14.79 -11.01
N GLY A 240 17.35 14.36 -12.14
CA GLY A 240 16.06 13.68 -12.27
C GLY A 240 16.05 12.61 -13.37
N GLU A 241 17.21 12.04 -13.68
CA GLU A 241 17.45 11.09 -14.79
C GLU A 241 16.62 9.81 -14.67
N SER A 242 16.33 9.37 -13.43
CA SER A 242 15.47 8.22 -13.15
C SER A 242 14.05 8.34 -13.72
N PHE A 243 13.61 9.54 -14.06
CA PHE A 243 12.38 9.76 -14.82
C PHE A 243 12.41 9.07 -16.20
N ILE A 244 13.56 8.98 -16.87
CA ILE A 244 13.66 8.28 -18.16
C ILE A 244 13.57 6.77 -17.99
N ALA A 245 14.13 6.22 -16.91
CA ALA A 245 13.92 4.82 -16.55
C ALA A 245 12.44 4.53 -16.23
N SER A 246 11.75 5.45 -15.54
CA SER A 246 10.31 5.36 -15.33
C SER A 246 9.54 5.37 -16.67
N MET A 247 9.82 6.30 -17.57
CA MET A 247 9.15 6.37 -18.88
C MET A 247 9.40 5.15 -19.75
N ASP A 248 10.61 4.56 -19.71
CA ASP A 248 10.91 3.31 -20.40
C ASP A 248 10.02 2.17 -19.87
N GLU A 249 9.93 2.02 -18.54
CA GLU A 249 9.05 1.04 -17.91
C GLU A 249 7.57 1.27 -18.25
N VAL A 250 7.13 2.54 -18.32
CA VAL A 250 5.77 2.87 -18.75
C VAL A 250 5.48 2.31 -20.13
N VAL A 251 6.37 2.51 -21.09
CA VAL A 251 6.17 2.04 -22.47
C VAL A 251 6.19 0.51 -22.52
N GLN A 252 7.24 -0.12 -21.97
CA GLN A 252 7.42 -1.57 -22.05
C GLN A 252 6.29 -2.33 -21.35
N ARG A 253 5.96 -1.96 -20.11
CA ARG A 253 4.91 -2.62 -19.34
C ARG A 253 3.53 -2.40 -19.93
N SER A 254 3.23 -1.19 -20.41
CA SER A 254 1.94 -0.90 -21.03
C SER A 254 1.70 -1.75 -22.28
N GLY A 255 2.73 -1.94 -23.09
CA GLY A 255 2.67 -2.83 -24.25
C GLY A 255 2.38 -4.29 -23.87
N ILE A 256 3.06 -4.82 -22.86
CA ILE A 256 2.77 -6.17 -22.31
C ILE A 256 1.32 -6.29 -21.82
N LYS A 257 0.77 -5.21 -21.26
CA LYS A 257 -0.62 -5.14 -20.79
C LYS A 257 -1.66 -4.86 -21.88
N GLY A 258 -1.26 -4.81 -23.14
CA GLY A 258 -2.16 -4.64 -24.28
C GLY A 258 -2.60 -3.19 -24.55
N VAL A 259 -1.97 -2.20 -23.93
CA VAL A 259 -2.14 -0.79 -24.30
C VAL A 259 -1.59 -0.60 -25.72
N GLN A 260 -2.35 0.07 -26.57
CA GLN A 260 -2.01 0.27 -27.98
C GLN A 260 -1.51 1.67 -28.28
N GLU A 261 -1.97 2.68 -27.52
CA GLU A 261 -1.49 4.05 -27.64
C GLU A 261 -1.21 4.66 -26.26
N ILE A 262 -0.15 5.46 -26.15
CA ILE A 262 0.16 6.28 -24.98
C ILE A 262 0.19 7.75 -25.41
N VAL A 263 -0.64 8.57 -24.78
CA VAL A 263 -0.68 10.01 -25.04
C VAL A 263 -0.05 10.74 -23.87
N ILE A 264 1.03 11.48 -24.15
CA ILE A 264 1.85 12.14 -23.14
C ILE A 264 1.57 13.64 -23.15
N GLY A 265 1.27 14.18 -21.97
CA GLY A 265 1.29 15.62 -21.69
C GLY A 265 2.43 15.93 -20.72
N MET A 266 3.32 16.85 -21.06
CA MET A 266 4.40 17.23 -20.16
C MET A 266 4.79 18.70 -20.26
N ALA A 267 5.36 19.22 -19.18
CA ALA A 267 6.01 20.51 -19.14
C ALA A 267 7.35 20.54 -19.92
N HIS A 268 8.14 21.61 -19.74
CA HIS A 268 9.42 21.79 -20.43
C HIS A 268 10.55 20.87 -19.92
N ARG A 269 10.52 20.48 -18.65
CA ARG A 269 11.66 19.81 -17.99
C ARG A 269 11.87 18.39 -18.52
N GLY A 270 13.08 18.13 -19.02
CA GLY A 270 13.44 16.83 -19.60
C GLY A 270 12.71 16.48 -20.89
N ARG A 271 12.00 17.43 -21.51
CA ARG A 271 11.22 17.15 -22.72
C ARG A 271 12.09 16.69 -23.89
N LEU A 272 13.25 17.31 -24.08
CA LEU A 272 14.18 16.88 -25.14
C LEU A 272 14.73 15.48 -24.87
N ASN A 273 14.88 15.13 -23.61
CA ASN A 273 15.30 13.81 -23.17
C ASN A 273 14.24 12.75 -23.50
N VAL A 274 12.97 13.02 -23.17
CA VAL A 274 11.82 12.17 -23.55
C VAL A 274 11.70 12.03 -25.07
N LEU A 275 11.85 13.13 -25.83
CA LEU A 275 11.80 13.07 -27.30
C LEU A 275 12.81 12.09 -27.89
N VAL A 276 14.06 12.13 -27.42
CA VAL A 276 15.15 11.29 -27.96
C VAL A 276 15.12 9.89 -27.35
N ASN A 277 15.12 9.79 -26.02
CA ASN A 277 15.36 8.54 -25.30
C ASN A 277 14.09 7.72 -25.05
N THR A 278 12.90 8.29 -25.24
CA THR A 278 11.61 7.57 -25.12
C THR A 278 10.88 7.48 -26.46
N LEU A 279 10.68 8.61 -27.16
CA LEU A 279 9.97 8.61 -28.44
C LEU A 279 10.86 8.29 -29.65
N GLY A 280 12.18 8.20 -29.49
CA GLY A 280 13.08 7.84 -30.58
C GLY A 280 13.24 8.92 -31.66
N LYS A 281 12.98 10.20 -31.33
CA LYS A 281 13.32 11.32 -32.22
C LYS A 281 14.82 11.25 -32.56
N ALA A 282 15.14 11.27 -33.85
CA ALA A 282 16.53 11.18 -34.29
C ALA A 282 17.34 12.35 -33.68
N PRO A 283 18.49 12.09 -33.03
CA PRO A 283 19.33 13.16 -32.49
C PRO A 283 19.75 14.19 -33.54
N ALA A 284 19.95 13.76 -34.80
CA ALA A 284 20.26 14.66 -35.92
C ALA A 284 19.17 15.72 -36.14
N ASP A 285 17.90 15.32 -36.07
CA ASP A 285 16.77 16.24 -36.24
C ASP A 285 16.72 17.23 -35.07
N LEU A 286 16.91 16.74 -33.83
CA LEU A 286 17.01 17.62 -32.66
C LEU A 286 18.16 18.62 -32.82
N PHE A 287 19.35 18.18 -33.23
CA PHE A 287 20.50 19.06 -33.41
C PHE A 287 20.26 20.11 -34.51
N SER A 288 19.54 19.77 -35.58
CA SER A 288 19.15 20.74 -36.60
C SER A 288 18.27 21.88 -36.06
N GLU A 289 17.45 21.63 -35.03
CA GLU A 289 16.66 22.65 -34.33
C GLU A 289 17.52 23.54 -33.43
N PHE A 290 18.65 23.03 -32.92
CA PHE A 290 19.63 23.84 -32.19
C PHE A 290 20.51 24.67 -33.14
N ASP A 291 20.78 24.16 -34.34
CA ASP A 291 21.60 24.81 -35.36
C ASP A 291 20.79 25.77 -36.25
N HIS A 292 19.46 25.87 -36.05
CA HIS A 292 18.53 26.66 -36.87
C HIS A 292 18.56 26.28 -38.37
N THR A 293 18.79 25.00 -38.67
CA THR A 293 18.83 24.45 -40.04
C THR A 293 17.62 23.59 -40.37
N ALA A 294 16.73 23.36 -39.40
CA ALA A 294 15.49 22.62 -39.61
C ALA A 294 14.55 23.36 -40.59
N PRO A 295 13.83 22.65 -41.46
CA PRO A 295 12.86 23.26 -42.38
C PRO A 295 11.67 23.85 -41.61
N GLU A 296 11.51 25.18 -41.65
CA GLU A 296 10.37 25.89 -41.09
C GLU A 296 9.17 25.81 -42.05
N ASN A 297 8.35 24.77 -41.89
CA ASN A 297 7.16 24.57 -42.74
C ASN A 297 5.96 25.44 -42.34
N LEU A 298 6.00 26.11 -41.17
CA LEU A 298 4.91 26.94 -40.65
C LEU A 298 5.37 28.39 -40.44
N PRO A 299 4.56 29.40 -40.83
CA PRO A 299 4.98 30.82 -40.83
C PRO A 299 5.32 31.41 -39.46
N SER A 300 4.79 30.84 -38.36
CA SER A 300 4.98 31.39 -37.01
C SER A 300 5.91 30.55 -36.11
N GLY A 301 6.14 29.27 -36.45
CA GLY A 301 6.89 28.32 -35.61
C GLY A 301 6.42 28.23 -34.15
N ASP A 302 7.14 27.46 -33.34
CA ASP A 302 7.17 27.54 -31.87
C ASP A 302 8.51 26.98 -31.38
N VAL A 303 8.90 27.25 -30.14
CA VAL A 303 10.17 26.80 -29.57
C VAL A 303 10.25 25.26 -29.50
N LYS A 304 11.46 24.72 -29.66
CA LYS A 304 11.74 23.26 -29.73
C LYS A 304 11.12 22.43 -28.59
N TYR A 305 11.00 23.00 -27.40
CA TYR A 305 10.41 22.34 -26.22
C TYR A 305 8.88 22.52 -26.09
N HIS A 306 8.18 23.00 -27.13
CA HIS A 306 6.71 22.98 -27.23
C HIS A 306 6.22 22.02 -28.33
N GLN A 307 7.11 21.57 -29.20
CA GLN A 307 6.77 20.70 -30.34
C GLN A 307 6.29 19.33 -29.84
N GLY A 308 5.20 18.84 -30.44
CA GLY A 308 4.74 17.46 -30.28
C GLY A 308 5.54 16.50 -31.15
N PHE A 309 5.38 15.21 -30.90
CA PHE A 309 6.03 14.16 -31.69
C PHE A 309 5.26 12.85 -31.56
N SER A 310 5.26 12.03 -32.60
CA SER A 310 4.61 10.72 -32.59
C SER A 310 5.52 9.67 -33.21
N SER A 311 5.52 8.48 -32.63
CA SER A 311 6.32 7.34 -33.09
C SER A 311 5.73 6.04 -32.59
N ASP A 312 6.04 4.95 -33.27
CA ASP A 312 5.74 3.60 -32.78
C ASP A 312 6.99 3.03 -32.11
N VAL A 313 6.85 2.57 -30.86
CA VAL A 313 7.93 1.93 -30.10
C VAL A 313 7.61 0.45 -29.94
N THR A 314 8.59 -0.41 -30.23
CA THR A 314 8.43 -1.86 -30.09
C THR A 314 8.55 -2.26 -28.63
N THR A 315 7.60 -3.06 -28.16
CA THR A 315 7.61 -3.71 -26.84
C THR A 315 7.42 -5.21 -27.00
N ASP A 316 7.65 -5.97 -25.94
CA ASP A 316 7.41 -7.43 -25.92
C ASP A 316 5.93 -7.79 -26.20
N GLY A 317 4.99 -6.90 -25.89
CA GLY A 317 3.56 -7.07 -26.19
C GLY A 317 3.13 -6.63 -27.59
N GLY A 318 4.06 -6.11 -28.39
CA GLY A 318 3.79 -5.53 -29.71
C GLY A 318 4.12 -4.03 -29.79
N PRO A 319 3.96 -3.41 -30.97
CA PRO A 319 4.21 -1.97 -31.13
C PRO A 319 3.16 -1.15 -30.37
N VAL A 320 3.62 -0.14 -29.64
CA VAL A 320 2.79 0.86 -28.95
C VAL A 320 3.00 2.21 -29.61
N HIS A 321 1.92 2.87 -30.00
CA HIS A 321 1.97 4.21 -30.57
C HIS A 321 2.12 5.26 -29.47
N LEU A 322 3.21 6.03 -29.49
CA LEU A 322 3.45 7.12 -28.57
C LEU A 322 3.10 8.45 -29.23
N SER A 323 2.41 9.32 -28.50
CA SER A 323 2.07 10.67 -28.95
C SER A 323 2.33 11.69 -27.86
N LEU A 324 3.39 12.48 -28.00
CA LEU A 324 3.65 13.65 -27.17
C LEU A 324 2.87 14.85 -27.70
N SER A 325 2.00 15.40 -26.86
CA SER A 325 1.16 16.55 -27.22
C SER A 325 1.97 17.84 -27.31
N PHE A 326 1.56 18.72 -28.23
CA PHE A 326 1.98 20.12 -28.22
C PHE A 326 1.49 20.81 -26.94
N ASN A 327 2.26 21.76 -26.42
CA ASN A 327 1.83 22.59 -25.30
C ASN A 327 2.45 23.99 -25.36
N PRO A 328 1.73 25.02 -24.89
CA PRO A 328 2.32 26.33 -24.68
C PRO A 328 3.19 26.34 -23.41
N SER A 329 3.81 27.49 -23.12
CA SER A 329 4.56 27.70 -21.86
C SER A 329 3.68 27.73 -20.61
N HIS A 330 2.35 27.88 -20.74
CA HIS A 330 1.41 27.83 -19.63
C HIS A 330 1.40 26.39 -19.08
N LEU A 331 1.97 26.19 -17.90
CA LEU A 331 2.09 24.88 -17.29
C LEU A 331 0.70 24.28 -16.98
N GLU A 332 0.62 22.96 -16.94
CA GLU A 332 -0.57 22.16 -16.61
C GLU A 332 -1.77 22.28 -17.58
N ILE A 333 -1.86 23.31 -18.43
CA ILE A 333 -3.00 23.49 -19.35
C ILE A 333 -3.10 22.40 -20.43
N VAL A 334 -2.01 21.66 -20.67
CA VAL A 334 -1.99 20.52 -21.59
C VAL A 334 -2.73 19.31 -21.02
N ASN A 335 -2.91 19.22 -19.70
CA ASN A 335 -3.52 18.08 -19.02
C ASN A 335 -4.94 17.78 -19.56
N PRO A 336 -5.91 18.71 -19.52
CA PRO A 336 -7.25 18.44 -20.05
C PRO A 336 -7.27 18.23 -21.57
N VAL A 337 -6.29 18.79 -22.29
CA VAL A 337 -6.15 18.58 -23.74
C VAL A 337 -5.77 17.14 -24.05
N VAL A 338 -4.85 16.56 -23.27
CA VAL A 338 -4.47 15.15 -23.37
C VAL A 338 -5.64 14.24 -23.01
N GLU A 339 -6.36 14.53 -21.93
CA GLU A 339 -7.55 13.75 -21.56
C GLU A 339 -8.60 13.75 -22.68
N GLY A 340 -8.88 14.91 -23.28
CA GLY A 340 -9.77 14.99 -24.44
C GLY A 340 -9.27 14.22 -25.66
N SER A 341 -7.95 14.26 -25.91
CA SER A 341 -7.27 13.53 -26.98
C SER A 341 -7.36 12.01 -26.79
N VAL A 342 -7.18 11.53 -25.55
CA VAL A 342 -7.34 10.13 -25.17
C VAL A 342 -8.80 9.71 -25.29
N LYS A 343 -9.73 10.50 -24.75
CA LYS A 343 -11.17 10.23 -24.83
C LYS A 343 -11.63 10.04 -26.28
N ALA A 344 -11.19 10.92 -27.18
CA ALA A 344 -11.51 10.80 -28.60
C ALA A 344 -10.97 9.50 -29.24
N ARG A 345 -9.80 9.02 -28.82
CA ARG A 345 -9.22 7.74 -29.30
C ARG A 345 -9.95 6.54 -28.76
N LEU A 346 -10.28 6.56 -27.46
CA LEU A 346 -11.09 5.52 -26.83
C LEU A 346 -12.46 5.39 -27.52
N ASP A 347 -13.14 6.52 -27.74
CA ASP A 347 -14.43 6.55 -28.43
C ASP A 347 -14.32 6.03 -29.87
N ARG A 348 -13.27 6.41 -30.61
CA ARG A 348 -12.98 5.88 -31.95
C ARG A 348 -12.75 4.36 -31.94
N ARG A 349 -12.16 3.83 -30.88
CA ARG A 349 -11.85 2.40 -30.70
C ARG A 349 -13.04 1.60 -30.13
N GLY A 350 -14.10 2.28 -29.70
CA GLY A 350 -15.22 1.66 -28.98
C GLY A 350 -14.82 1.13 -27.60
N ASP A 351 -13.70 1.61 -27.05
CA ASP A 351 -13.17 1.21 -25.75
C ASP A 351 -13.86 2.04 -24.66
N LYS A 352 -14.65 1.36 -23.84
CA LYS A 352 -15.43 1.98 -22.75
C LYS A 352 -14.75 1.85 -21.38
N THR A 353 -13.78 0.95 -21.25
CA THR A 353 -13.08 0.68 -19.99
C THR A 353 -11.84 1.55 -19.86
N GLY A 354 -11.22 1.92 -20.99
CA GLY A 354 -10.03 2.77 -21.06
C GLY A 354 -8.73 1.97 -21.09
N ASP A 355 -8.79 0.70 -21.51
CA ASP A 355 -7.64 -0.22 -21.42
C ASP A 355 -6.67 -0.10 -22.59
N THR A 356 -7.12 0.41 -23.74
CA THR A 356 -6.32 0.43 -24.99
C THR A 356 -5.53 1.72 -25.21
N VAL A 357 -5.88 2.81 -24.52
CA VAL A 357 -5.18 4.11 -24.62
C VAL A 357 -4.87 4.62 -23.22
N LEU A 358 -3.59 4.86 -22.95
CA LEU A 358 -3.10 5.33 -21.65
C LEU A 358 -2.76 6.83 -21.70
N PRO A 359 -3.44 7.68 -20.92
CA PRO A 359 -2.95 9.02 -20.63
C PRO A 359 -1.77 8.98 -19.64
N VAL A 360 -0.68 9.67 -19.98
CA VAL A 360 0.47 9.89 -19.10
C VAL A 360 0.70 11.39 -18.97
N LEU A 361 0.56 11.92 -17.75
CA LEU A 361 0.73 13.35 -17.48
C LEU A 361 1.96 13.57 -16.60
N VAL A 362 2.85 14.47 -17.04
CA VAL A 362 4.12 14.75 -16.39
C VAL A 362 4.15 16.18 -15.89
N HIS A 363 4.35 16.33 -14.59
CA HIS A 363 4.16 17.59 -13.88
C HIS A 363 5.46 18.09 -13.23
N GLY A 364 5.52 19.39 -12.97
CA GLY A 364 6.50 19.96 -12.03
C GLY A 364 5.85 20.17 -10.66
N ASP A 365 6.58 19.96 -9.57
CA ASP A 365 6.07 20.05 -8.19
C ASP A 365 5.31 21.35 -7.88
N ALA A 366 5.90 22.51 -8.19
CA ALA A 366 5.28 23.80 -7.91
C ALA A 366 4.01 24.06 -8.76
N ALA A 367 4.02 23.58 -10.01
CA ALA A 367 2.89 23.77 -10.92
C ALA A 367 1.73 22.83 -10.58
N PHE A 368 2.04 21.57 -10.24
CA PHE A 368 1.06 20.56 -9.84
C PHE A 368 0.24 20.99 -8.61
N ALA A 369 0.91 21.59 -7.62
CA ALA A 369 0.27 22.11 -6.42
C ALA A 369 -0.47 23.45 -6.65
N GLY A 370 -0.01 24.27 -7.59
CA GLY A 370 -0.42 25.69 -7.70
C GLY A 370 -1.40 26.03 -8.81
N GLN A 371 -1.51 25.22 -9.87
CA GLN A 371 -2.39 25.52 -11.01
C GLN A 371 -3.77 24.87 -10.84
N GLY A 372 -4.83 25.70 -10.80
CA GLY A 372 -6.21 25.22 -10.60
C GLY A 372 -6.71 24.25 -11.67
N VAL A 373 -6.15 24.30 -12.89
CA VAL A 373 -6.50 23.37 -13.97
C VAL A 373 -6.17 21.91 -13.64
N VAL A 374 -5.20 21.66 -12.74
CA VAL A 374 -4.90 20.31 -12.25
C VAL A 374 -6.10 19.76 -11.48
N MET A 375 -6.62 20.53 -10.52
CA MET A 375 -7.82 20.20 -9.75
C MET A 375 -9.03 19.99 -10.67
N GLU A 376 -9.23 20.91 -11.62
CA GLU A 376 -10.35 20.82 -12.59
C GLU A 376 -10.25 19.54 -13.43
N THR A 377 -9.05 19.15 -13.87
CA THR A 377 -8.84 17.93 -14.66
C THR A 377 -9.07 16.67 -13.83
N LEU A 378 -8.52 16.61 -12.60
CA LEU A 378 -8.73 15.49 -11.68
C LEU A 378 -10.21 15.30 -11.34
N ALA A 379 -10.97 16.38 -11.17
CA ALA A 379 -12.41 16.32 -10.93
C ALA A 379 -13.20 15.64 -12.09
N LEU A 380 -12.62 15.54 -13.29
CA LEU A 380 -13.21 14.88 -14.44
C LEU A 380 -12.88 13.38 -14.53
N ALA A 381 -11.86 12.90 -13.80
CA ALA A 381 -11.28 11.56 -13.95
C ALA A 381 -12.30 10.42 -13.96
N GLN A 382 -13.34 10.51 -13.12
CA GLN A 382 -14.39 9.49 -12.96
C GLN A 382 -15.75 9.91 -13.53
N THR A 383 -15.82 11.04 -14.24
CA THR A 383 -17.08 11.54 -14.81
C THR A 383 -17.38 10.90 -16.15
N ARG A 384 -18.62 10.42 -16.36
CA ARG A 384 -19.01 9.63 -17.56
C ARG A 384 -18.61 10.21 -18.91
N GLY A 385 -18.57 11.54 -19.03
CA GLY A 385 -18.32 12.24 -20.30
C GLY A 385 -16.84 12.42 -20.61
N TYR A 386 -15.99 12.36 -19.58
CA TYR A 386 -14.57 12.69 -19.67
C TYR A 386 -13.67 11.53 -19.22
N TYR A 387 -14.24 10.46 -18.67
CA TYR A 387 -13.54 9.28 -18.20
C TYR A 387 -12.65 8.64 -19.27
N THR A 388 -11.39 8.38 -18.89
CA THR A 388 -10.33 7.81 -19.75
C THR A 388 -9.72 6.52 -19.19
N GLY A 389 -10.33 5.91 -18.16
CA GLY A 389 -9.82 4.67 -17.56
C GLY A 389 -8.71 4.86 -16.54
N GLY A 390 -8.56 6.08 -16.02
CA GLY A 390 -7.50 6.45 -15.08
C GLY A 390 -6.23 6.93 -15.77
N THR A 391 -5.58 7.93 -15.17
CA THR A 391 -4.35 8.56 -15.67
C THR A 391 -3.14 8.23 -14.81
N LEU A 392 -2.01 7.94 -15.47
CA LEU A 392 -0.72 7.85 -14.79
C LEU A 392 -0.10 9.25 -14.68
N HIS A 393 0.04 9.75 -13.45
CA HIS A 393 0.68 11.02 -13.17
C HIS A 393 2.12 10.80 -12.70
N LEU A 394 3.08 11.43 -13.36
CA LEU A 394 4.49 11.44 -12.96
C LEU A 394 4.88 12.86 -12.57
N VAL A 395 5.30 13.07 -11.32
CA VAL A 395 5.72 14.40 -10.85
C VAL A 395 7.24 14.41 -10.75
N ILE A 396 7.89 15.30 -11.51
CA ILE A 396 9.33 15.51 -11.42
C ILE A 396 9.60 16.54 -10.31
N ASN A 397 9.63 16.06 -9.07
CA ASN A 397 9.73 16.90 -7.88
C ASN A 397 11.19 17.20 -7.53
N ASN A 398 11.75 18.21 -8.20
CA ASN A 398 13.07 18.75 -7.84
C ASN A 398 13.09 19.63 -6.59
N GLN A 399 11.96 19.77 -5.90
CA GLN A 399 11.82 20.56 -4.67
C GLN A 399 12.07 22.06 -4.89
N ILE A 400 11.89 22.57 -6.12
CA ILE A 400 12.11 23.99 -6.49
C ILE A 400 11.35 24.44 -7.76
N GLY A 401 10.45 25.41 -7.59
CA GLY A 401 9.80 26.13 -8.69
C GLY A 401 10.53 27.43 -9.04
N PHE A 402 11.27 27.46 -10.15
CA PHE A 402 12.12 28.60 -10.53
C PHE A 402 13.10 29.00 -9.40
N THR A 403 12.78 30.04 -8.61
CA THR A 403 13.53 30.55 -7.44
C THR A 403 12.78 30.34 -6.12
N THR A 404 11.63 29.67 -6.13
CA THR A 404 10.80 29.39 -4.95
C THR A 404 11.02 27.95 -4.52
N SER A 405 11.66 27.75 -3.37
CA SER A 405 11.96 26.41 -2.83
C SER A 405 11.48 26.22 -1.38
N ASP A 406 11.08 27.30 -0.70
CA ASP A 406 10.43 27.17 0.60
C ASP A 406 9.01 26.63 0.36
N PRO A 407 8.65 25.46 0.94
CA PRO A 407 7.32 24.89 0.74
C PRO A 407 6.21 25.86 1.17
N ARG A 408 6.44 26.73 2.16
CA ARG A 408 5.46 27.71 2.66
C ARG A 408 5.06 28.77 1.64
N ASP A 409 5.91 28.99 0.64
CA ASP A 409 5.66 29.96 -0.44
C ASP A 409 5.03 29.30 -1.68
N SER A 410 5.11 27.98 -1.81
CA SER A 410 4.65 27.24 -3.00
C SER A 410 3.35 26.47 -2.78
N ARG A 411 3.06 26.05 -1.54
CA ARG A 411 1.87 25.24 -1.20
C ARG A 411 1.51 25.36 0.28
N SER A 412 0.29 24.92 0.61
CA SER A 412 -0.23 24.86 2.00
C SER A 412 -0.34 23.44 2.54
N THR A 413 0.21 22.46 1.82
CA THR A 413 0.14 21.04 2.11
C THR A 413 1.55 20.47 2.29
N LEU A 414 1.67 19.22 2.77
CA LEU A 414 2.98 18.61 2.99
C LEU A 414 3.65 18.27 1.65
N TYR A 415 2.92 17.53 0.82
CA TYR A 415 3.38 17.08 -0.49
C TYR A 415 2.77 17.95 -1.60
N CYS A 416 3.51 18.11 -2.69
CA CYS A 416 2.98 18.80 -3.88
C CYS A 416 1.82 18.03 -4.53
N THR A 417 1.70 16.73 -4.22
CA THR A 417 0.70 15.81 -4.76
C THR A 417 -0.59 15.73 -3.94
N ASP A 418 -0.68 16.42 -2.80
CA ASP A 418 -1.84 16.33 -1.90
C ASP A 418 -3.18 16.68 -2.59
N VAL A 419 -3.16 17.41 -3.72
CA VAL A 419 -4.34 17.70 -4.54
C VAL A 419 -5.05 16.44 -5.03
N VAL A 420 -4.34 15.34 -5.31
CA VAL A 420 -4.96 14.12 -5.87
C VAL A 420 -5.78 13.34 -4.85
N LYS A 421 -5.61 13.64 -3.55
CA LYS A 421 -6.42 13.03 -2.48
C LYS A 421 -7.90 13.40 -2.61
N MET A 422 -8.24 14.46 -3.35
CA MET A 422 -9.63 14.83 -3.64
C MET A 422 -10.41 13.76 -4.42
N ILE A 423 -9.72 12.95 -5.23
CA ILE A 423 -10.29 11.82 -5.97
C ILE A 423 -9.84 10.47 -5.38
N GLU A 424 -9.28 10.50 -4.17
CA GLU A 424 -8.73 9.34 -3.48
C GLU A 424 -7.63 8.61 -4.26
N ALA A 425 -6.91 9.26 -5.18
CA ALA A 425 -5.83 8.60 -5.90
C ALA A 425 -4.66 8.23 -4.94
N PRO A 426 -4.07 7.02 -5.05
CA PRO A 426 -2.86 6.67 -4.32
C PRO A 426 -1.65 7.44 -4.84
N VAL A 427 -0.71 7.70 -3.93
CA VAL A 427 0.56 8.36 -4.24
C VAL A 427 1.73 7.49 -3.79
N LEU A 428 2.69 7.28 -4.70
CA LEU A 428 3.98 6.67 -4.41
C LEU A 428 5.06 7.74 -4.49
N HIS A 429 5.51 8.24 -3.35
CA HIS A 429 6.71 9.07 -3.27
C HIS A 429 7.93 8.17 -3.35
N VAL A 430 8.88 8.52 -4.22
CA VAL A 430 10.07 7.71 -4.44
C VAL A 430 11.32 8.56 -4.57
N ASN A 431 12.39 8.12 -3.92
CA ASN A 431 13.69 8.76 -4.00
C ASN A 431 14.27 8.59 -5.41
N GLY A 432 14.54 9.71 -6.10
CA GLY A 432 15.06 9.73 -7.46
C GLY A 432 16.47 9.14 -7.61
N ASP A 433 17.25 9.02 -6.54
CA ASP A 433 18.57 8.34 -6.56
C ASP A 433 18.47 6.81 -6.51
N ASP A 434 17.28 6.26 -6.26
CA ASP A 434 17.02 4.82 -6.28
C ASP A 434 16.20 4.46 -7.54
N PRO A 435 16.87 4.28 -8.69
CA PRO A 435 16.18 4.04 -9.96
C PRO A 435 15.44 2.71 -9.99
N GLU A 436 15.88 1.70 -9.22
CA GLU A 436 15.18 0.43 -9.09
C GLU A 436 13.83 0.65 -8.35
N ALA A 437 13.83 1.44 -7.28
CA ALA A 437 12.58 1.82 -6.60
C ALA A 437 11.65 2.65 -7.50
N VAL A 438 12.19 3.56 -8.31
CA VAL A 438 11.40 4.36 -9.27
C VAL A 438 10.69 3.46 -10.29
N VAL A 439 11.40 2.47 -10.85
CA VAL A 439 10.83 1.48 -11.78
C VAL A 439 9.77 0.63 -11.08
N LEU A 440 10.01 0.15 -9.86
CA LEU A 440 9.00 -0.59 -9.08
C LEU A 440 7.74 0.25 -8.82
N CYS A 441 7.87 1.51 -8.42
CA CYS A 441 6.72 2.41 -8.24
C CYS A 441 5.93 2.60 -9.53
N THR A 442 6.63 2.70 -10.66
CA THR A 442 6.01 2.79 -11.99
C THR A 442 5.23 1.52 -12.32
N GLN A 443 5.80 0.34 -12.05
CA GLN A 443 5.13 -0.95 -12.23
C GLN A 443 3.87 -1.07 -11.39
N LEU A 444 3.95 -0.70 -10.12
CA LEU A 444 2.82 -0.75 -9.19
C LEU A 444 1.73 0.25 -9.59
N ALA A 445 2.08 1.46 -10.02
CA ALA A 445 1.14 2.45 -10.49
C ALA A 445 0.36 1.95 -11.73
N LEU A 446 1.06 1.43 -12.74
CA LEU A 446 0.42 0.85 -13.93
C LEU A 446 -0.44 -0.37 -13.59
N ASP A 447 0.00 -1.20 -12.65
CA ASP A 447 -0.80 -2.33 -12.18
C ASP A 447 -2.10 -1.87 -11.52
N TYR A 448 -2.03 -0.85 -10.66
CA TYR A 448 -3.20 -0.27 -10.01
C TYR A 448 -4.16 0.37 -11.03
N ARG A 449 -3.64 1.17 -11.97
CA ARG A 449 -4.44 1.79 -13.03
C ARG A 449 -5.18 0.74 -13.85
N GLN A 450 -4.52 -0.35 -14.23
CA GLN A 450 -5.16 -1.41 -15.02
C GLN A 450 -6.14 -2.26 -14.21
N GLU A 451 -5.92 -2.43 -12.91
CA GLU A 451 -6.81 -3.21 -12.05
C GLU A 451 -8.09 -2.44 -11.69
N PHE A 452 -7.98 -1.14 -11.43
CA PHE A 452 -9.07 -0.33 -10.88
C PHE A 452 -9.57 0.79 -11.80
N ASN A 453 -8.90 1.03 -12.92
CA ASN A 453 -9.18 2.11 -13.87
C ASN A 453 -9.30 3.50 -13.20
N LYS A 454 -8.38 3.78 -12.28
CA LYS A 454 -8.27 5.02 -11.50
C LYS A 454 -6.91 5.67 -11.66
N ASP A 455 -6.89 6.98 -11.45
CA ASP A 455 -5.68 7.79 -11.46
C ASP A 455 -4.72 7.35 -10.35
N VAL A 456 -3.43 7.47 -10.61
CA VAL A 456 -2.36 7.14 -9.67
C VAL A 456 -1.16 8.04 -9.91
N VAL A 457 -0.47 8.39 -8.82
CA VAL A 457 0.66 9.33 -8.88
C VAL A 457 1.95 8.66 -8.45
N VAL A 458 3.01 8.87 -9.22
CA VAL A 458 4.40 8.64 -8.80
C VAL A 458 5.08 9.99 -8.63
N ASP A 459 5.42 10.33 -7.39
CA ASP A 459 6.17 11.53 -7.03
C ASP A 459 7.67 11.20 -6.97
N ILE A 460 8.38 11.50 -8.06
CA ILE A 460 9.82 11.24 -8.17
C ILE A 460 10.56 12.42 -7.52
N VAL A 461 10.92 12.24 -6.26
CA VAL A 461 11.61 13.24 -5.45
C VAL A 461 13.07 13.28 -5.86
N CYS A 462 13.45 14.35 -6.54
CA CYS A 462 14.73 14.50 -7.19
C CYS A 462 15.34 15.88 -6.83
N PHE A 463 16.33 16.34 -7.59
CA PHE A 463 16.81 17.72 -7.52
C PHE A 463 17.00 18.31 -8.92
N ARG A 464 17.35 19.60 -9.00
CA ARG A 464 17.69 20.26 -10.27
C ARG A 464 19.15 20.69 -10.21
N LYS A 465 20.01 19.97 -10.94
CA LYS A 465 21.47 20.18 -10.88
C LYS A 465 21.90 21.59 -11.29
N LEU A 466 21.24 22.14 -12.31
CA LEU A 466 21.52 23.47 -12.87
C LEU A 466 20.47 24.50 -12.44
N GLY A 467 20.61 25.74 -12.92
CA GLY A 467 19.59 26.79 -12.81
C GLY A 467 18.24 26.39 -13.44
N HIS A 468 17.22 27.24 -13.33
CA HIS A 468 15.92 26.95 -13.96
C HIS A 468 16.05 26.89 -15.48
N ASN A 469 16.83 27.81 -16.05
CA ASN A 469 17.44 27.65 -17.35
C ASN A 469 18.97 27.68 -17.25
N GLU A 470 19.62 27.37 -18.37
CA GLU A 470 21.08 27.23 -18.47
C GLU A 470 21.89 28.50 -18.22
N GLN A 471 21.25 29.68 -18.19
CA GLN A 471 21.88 30.97 -17.92
C GLN A 471 21.59 31.48 -16.49
N ASP A 472 20.71 30.82 -15.75
CA ASP A 472 20.31 31.26 -14.41
C ASP A 472 21.36 30.85 -13.37
N THR A 473 21.58 31.73 -12.39
CA THR A 473 22.46 31.46 -11.23
C THR A 473 21.60 31.16 -10.00
N PRO A 474 21.33 29.89 -9.67
CA PRO A 474 20.36 29.54 -8.63
C PRO A 474 20.91 29.71 -7.20
N SER A 475 22.24 29.76 -7.03
CA SER A 475 22.88 29.99 -5.73
C SER A 475 22.56 31.37 -5.15
N LEU A 476 22.07 32.32 -5.95
CA LEU A 476 21.64 33.64 -5.48
C LEU A 476 20.43 33.57 -4.54
N THR A 477 19.53 32.61 -4.75
CA THR A 477 18.29 32.46 -3.96
C THR A 477 18.25 31.14 -3.19
N GLN A 478 18.98 30.11 -3.63
CA GLN A 478 19.07 28.80 -2.97
C GLN A 478 20.52 28.36 -2.67
N PRO A 479 21.32 29.16 -1.93
CA PRO A 479 22.73 28.86 -1.72
C PRO A 479 22.98 27.54 -0.99
N LEU A 480 22.18 27.20 0.02
CA LEU A 480 22.37 25.97 0.81
C LEU A 480 22.01 24.71 0.02
N MET A 481 20.94 24.76 -0.78
CA MET A 481 20.53 23.64 -1.63
C MET A 481 21.59 23.36 -2.69
N TYR A 482 22.05 24.40 -3.41
CA TYR A 482 23.03 24.22 -4.47
C TYR A 482 24.45 23.92 -3.95
N LYS A 483 24.77 24.28 -2.70
CA LYS A 483 25.97 23.78 -2.02
C LYS A 483 25.92 22.27 -1.82
N LYS A 484 24.78 21.71 -1.42
CA LYS A 484 24.61 20.25 -1.30
C LYS A 484 24.63 19.56 -2.65
N ILE A 485 23.93 20.11 -3.65
CA ILE A 485 23.94 19.59 -5.02
C ILE A 485 25.37 19.53 -5.57
N GLY A 486 26.21 20.54 -5.30
CA GLY A 486 27.62 20.51 -5.75
C GLY A 486 28.50 19.45 -5.07
N GLN A 487 28.02 18.79 -4.02
CA GLN A 487 28.71 17.68 -3.32
C GLN A 487 28.15 16.31 -3.70
N HIS A 488 27.00 16.30 -4.38
CA HIS A 488 26.32 15.11 -4.91
C HIS A 488 26.82 14.85 -6.33
#